data_AF-A0A060Z637-F1
#
_entry.id   AF-A0A060Z637-F1
#
_cell.length_a   1.000
_cell.length_b   1.000
_cell.length_c   1.000
_cell.angle_alpha   90.00
_cell.angle_beta   90.00
_cell.angle_gamma   90.00
#
_symmetry.space_group_name_H-M   'P 1'
#
loop_
_entity.id
_entity.type
_entity.pdbx_description
1 polymer ?
#
loop_
_entity_poly.entity_id
_entity_poly.type
_entity_poly.pdbx_seq_one_letter_code
_entity_poly.pdbx_strand_id
1 'polypeptide(L)'
;MLFNRSLPAPARPSNITTLDGSDLEYVDNYKYLGVWLDCKLSFQTHIKHLQSKVKSRIGFLFHNKASFTHAAKHTLVKLTILPILNFGDVIYKIASNTLLNKLDAIYHSAIRFVTKAPYTTHH
;
A
#
# COMPACT_ATOMS: atom_id res chain seq x y z
N MET A 1 24.39 22.07 -5.31
CA MET A 1 23.49 21.22 -4.51
C MET A 1 24.31 20.09 -3.89
N LEU A 2 24.53 20.12 -2.57
CA LEU A 2 25.57 19.35 -1.85
C LEU A 2 25.10 18.00 -1.28
N PHE A 3 23.81 17.67 -1.40
CA PHE A 3 23.22 16.48 -0.77
C PHE A 3 22.54 15.59 -1.82
N ASN A 4 23.31 15.10 -2.79
CA ASN A 4 22.92 13.94 -3.60
C ASN A 4 23.83 12.76 -3.26
N ARG A 5 23.73 12.27 -2.01
CA ARG A 5 24.35 11.00 -1.63
C ARG A 5 23.22 10.00 -1.44
N SER A 6 22.91 9.25 -2.49
CA SER A 6 22.31 7.93 -2.29
C SER A 6 23.21 7.18 -1.31
N LEU A 7 22.65 6.76 -0.19
CA LEU A 7 23.38 5.89 0.73
C LEU A 7 23.82 4.64 -0.07
N PRO A 8 25.10 4.22 0.02
CA PRO A 8 25.54 2.96 -0.57
C PRO A 8 24.59 1.84 -0.10
N ALA A 9 24.31 0.88 -0.98
CA ALA A 9 23.54 -0.29 -0.58
C ALA A 9 24.22 -0.92 0.64
N PRO A 10 23.47 -1.31 1.69
CA PRO A 10 24.06 -1.95 2.86
C PRO A 10 24.87 -3.16 2.38
N ALA A 11 26.12 -3.27 2.84
CA ALA A 11 26.97 -4.40 2.49
C ALA A 11 26.28 -5.70 2.93
N ARG A 12 26.32 -6.73 2.08
CA ARG A 12 25.75 -8.03 2.42
C ARG A 12 26.44 -8.55 3.70
N PRO A 13 25.70 -8.83 4.78
CA PRO A 13 26.29 -9.46 5.95
C PRO A 13 26.82 -10.85 5.58
N SER A 14 27.87 -11.29 6.27
CA SER A 14 28.45 -12.64 6.15
C SER A 14 27.41 -13.72 6.42
N ASN A 15 27.58 -14.91 5.83
CA ASN A 15 26.66 -16.05 5.91
C ASN A 15 26.15 -16.28 7.34
N ILE A 16 24.87 -16.01 7.54
CA ILE A 16 24.15 -16.33 8.79
C ILE A 16 23.59 -17.73 8.58
N THR A 17 23.89 -18.64 9.50
CA THR A 17 23.35 -20.02 9.48
C THR A 17 22.27 -20.19 10.54
N THR A 18 21.33 -21.09 10.27
CA THR A 18 20.35 -21.55 11.25
C THR A 18 21.00 -22.46 12.29
N LEU A 19 20.27 -22.82 13.35
CA LEU A 19 20.72 -23.79 14.35
C LEU A 19 21.05 -25.17 13.73
N ASP A 20 20.38 -25.50 12.62
CA ASP A 20 20.58 -26.75 11.87
C ASP A 20 21.73 -26.66 10.85
N GLY A 21 22.43 -25.52 10.79
CA GLY A 21 23.57 -25.29 9.90
C GLY A 21 23.19 -24.93 8.46
N SER A 22 21.92 -24.66 8.17
CA SER A 22 21.49 -24.21 6.83
C SER A 22 21.72 -22.71 6.65
N ASP A 23 22.15 -22.31 5.45
CA ASP A 23 22.37 -20.90 5.11
C ASP A 23 21.04 -20.14 5.04
N LEU A 24 20.99 -18.98 5.70
CA LEU A 24 19.81 -18.11 5.75
C LEU A 24 19.83 -17.18 4.54
N GLU A 25 18.76 -17.24 3.73
CA GLU A 25 18.66 -16.43 2.52
C GLU A 25 18.52 -14.95 2.85
N TYR A 26 19.40 -14.13 2.27
CA TYR A 26 19.29 -12.68 2.32
C TYR A 26 18.39 -12.18 1.18
N VAL A 27 17.26 -11.57 1.53
CA VAL A 27 16.30 -11.00 0.58
C VAL A 27 16.07 -9.51 0.83
N ASP A 28 15.97 -8.72 -0.24
CA ASP A 28 15.70 -7.28 -0.13
C ASP A 28 14.24 -6.96 0.20
N ASN A 29 13.32 -7.87 -0.14
CA ASN A 29 11.90 -7.76 0.14
C ASN A 29 11.40 -9.10 0.67
N TYR A 30 10.71 -9.07 1.80
CA TYR A 30 10.11 -10.26 2.39
C TYR A 30 8.68 -9.98 2.82
N LYS A 31 7.78 -10.93 2.61
CA LYS A 31 6.38 -10.80 3.01
C LYS A 31 6.16 -11.50 4.34
N TYR A 32 5.95 -10.72 5.40
CA TYR A 32 5.70 -11.22 6.74
C TYR A 32 4.30 -10.84 7.20
N LEU A 33 3.50 -11.82 7.61
CA LEU A 33 2.12 -11.64 8.08
C LEU A 33 1.26 -10.77 7.14
N GLY A 34 1.47 -10.86 5.83
CA GLY A 34 0.71 -10.07 4.85
C GLY A 34 1.28 -8.68 4.53
N VAL A 35 2.28 -8.20 5.27
CA VAL A 35 2.98 -6.93 5.03
C VAL A 35 4.28 -7.19 4.29
N TRP A 36 4.61 -6.32 3.33
CA TRP A 36 5.89 -6.39 2.62
C TRP A 36 6.90 -5.51 3.34
N LEU A 37 7.95 -6.14 3.85
CA LEU A 37 9.07 -5.48 4.49
C LEU A 37 10.20 -5.37 3.46
N ASP A 38 10.74 -4.17 3.29
CA ASP A 38 11.96 -3.96 2.53
C ASP A 38 13.14 -3.72 3.48
N CYS A 39 14.37 -3.92 2.99
CA CYS A 39 15.58 -3.78 3.78
C CYS A 39 15.80 -2.37 4.39
N LYS A 40 15.05 -1.36 3.93
CA LYS A 40 15.10 0.02 4.43
C LYS A 40 13.89 0.39 5.29
N LEU A 41 12.96 -0.56 5.49
CA LEU A 41 11.64 -0.34 6.09
C LEU A 41 10.91 0.87 5.48
N SER A 42 11.06 1.09 4.17
CA SER A 42 10.42 2.20 3.45
C SER A 42 8.95 1.91 3.12
N PHE A 43 8.56 0.65 3.13
CA PHE A 43 7.24 0.12 2.74
C PHE A 43 6.83 0.47 1.31
N GLN A 44 7.78 0.83 0.45
CA GLN A 44 7.48 1.20 -0.94
C GLN A 44 6.82 0.04 -1.69
N THR A 45 7.33 -1.18 -1.52
CA THR A 45 6.77 -2.39 -2.12
C THR A 45 5.36 -2.65 -1.60
N HIS A 46 5.16 -2.54 -0.28
CA HIS A 46 3.85 -2.73 0.35
C HIS A 46 2.81 -1.74 -0.19
N ILE A 47 3.13 -0.45 -0.21
CA ILE A 47 2.24 0.62 -0.68
C ILE A 47 1.90 0.45 -2.16
N LYS A 48 2.85 0.04 -3.01
CA LYS A 48 2.58 -0.28 -4.42
C LYS A 48 1.57 -1.43 -4.55
N HIS A 49 1.71 -2.49 -3.76
CA HIS A 49 0.76 -3.61 -3.76
C HIS A 49 -0.63 -3.20 -3.27
N LEU A 50 -0.72 -2.43 -2.17
CA LEU A 50 -1.98 -1.87 -1.70
C LEU A 50 -2.65 -1.02 -2.77
N GLN A 51 -1.88 -0.12 -3.39
CA GLN A 51 -2.38 0.76 -4.45
C GLN A 51 -2.94 -0.03 -5.63
N SER A 52 -2.22 -1.04 -6.11
CA SER A 52 -2.69 -1.90 -7.21
C SER A 52 -4.00 -2.62 -6.85
N LYS A 53 -4.05 -3.23 -5.66
CA LYS A 53 -5.22 -3.99 -5.19
C LYS A 53 -6.46 -3.10 -5.06
N VAL A 54 -6.31 -1.91 -4.46
CA VAL A 54 -7.40 -0.94 -4.28
C VAL A 54 -7.83 -0.35 -5.63
N LYS A 55 -6.89 0.01 -6.51
CA LYS A 55 -7.22 0.51 -7.87
C LYS A 55 -8.05 -0.49 -8.66
N SER A 56 -7.71 -1.77 -8.61
CA SER A 56 -8.48 -2.83 -9.27
C SER A 56 -9.93 -2.89 -8.73
N ARG A 57 -10.10 -2.87 -7.40
CA ARG A 57 -11.43 -2.86 -6.76
C ARG A 57 -12.25 -1.63 -7.14
N ILE A 58 -11.64 -0.44 -7.04
CA ILE A 58 -12.28 0.82 -7.40
C ILE A 58 -12.68 0.84 -8.88
N GLY A 59 -11.81 0.37 -9.79
CA GLY A 59 -12.11 0.29 -11.22
C GLY A 59 -13.35 -0.56 -11.50
N PHE A 60 -13.45 -1.74 -10.87
CA PHE A 60 -14.63 -2.60 -10.96
C PHE A 60 -15.89 -1.90 -10.44
N LEU A 61 -15.80 -1.21 -9.30
CA LEU A 61 -16.93 -0.48 -8.71
C LEU A 61 -17.40 0.66 -9.61
N PHE A 62 -16.48 1.45 -10.17
CA PHE A 62 -16.81 2.54 -11.09
C PHE A 62 -17.44 2.04 -12.39
N HIS A 63 -16.99 0.90 -12.93
CA HIS A 63 -17.59 0.29 -14.11
C HIS A 63 -19.06 -0.05 -13.88
N ASN A 64 -19.40 -0.53 -12.68
CA ASN A 64 -20.75 -0.94 -12.29
C ASN A 64 -21.51 0.14 -11.50
N LYS A 65 -21.08 1.41 -11.54
CA LYS A 65 -21.59 2.47 -10.64
C LYS A 65 -23.09 2.76 -10.74
N ALA A 66 -23.72 2.40 -11.85
CA ALA A 66 -25.15 2.58 -12.10
C ALA A 66 -26.01 1.51 -11.38
N SER A 67 -25.42 0.34 -11.13
CA SER A 67 -26.10 -0.81 -10.52
C SER A 67 -26.22 -0.71 -8.99
N PHE A 68 -25.68 0.34 -8.37
CA PHE A 68 -25.61 0.46 -6.91
C PHE A 68 -26.35 1.71 -6.40
N THR A 69 -27.19 1.50 -5.38
CA THR A 69 -27.73 2.59 -4.56
C THR A 69 -26.62 3.28 -3.76
N HIS A 70 -26.84 4.51 -3.28
CA HIS A 70 -25.83 5.22 -2.49
C HIS A 70 -25.42 4.44 -1.22
N ALA A 71 -26.39 3.86 -0.50
CA ALA A 71 -26.12 3.01 0.66
C ALA A 71 -25.29 1.76 0.30
N ALA A 72 -25.57 1.13 -0.85
CA ALA A 72 -24.78 0.01 -1.34
C ALA A 72 -23.35 0.43 -1.68
N LYS A 73 -23.14 1.59 -2.30
CA LYS A 73 -21.79 2.12 -2.58
C LYS A 73 -20.97 2.33 -1.31
N HIS A 74 -21.56 2.96 -0.31
CA HIS A 74 -20.92 3.18 0.99
C HIS A 74 -20.54 1.84 1.64
N THR A 75 -21.47 0.88 1.67
CA THR A 75 -21.25 -0.45 2.23
C THR A 75 -20.15 -1.21 1.48
N LEU A 76 -20.16 -1.19 0.15
CA LEU A 76 -19.14 -1.84 -0.67
C LEU A 76 -17.75 -1.26 -0.41
N VAL A 77 -17.59 0.06 -0.36
CA VAL A 77 -16.30 0.68 -0.03
C VAL A 77 -15.83 0.29 1.37
N LYS A 78 -16.73 0.35 2.36
CA LYS A 78 -16.43 0.00 3.76
C LYS A 78 -16.02 -1.47 3.93
N LEU A 79 -16.63 -2.39 3.20
CA LEU A 79 -16.37 -3.83 3.33
C LEU A 79 -15.25 -4.35 2.42
N THR A 80 -14.95 -3.68 1.30
CA THR A 80 -14.00 -4.22 0.30
C THR A 80 -12.72 -3.42 0.16
N ILE A 81 -12.72 -2.11 0.46
CA ILE A 81 -11.55 -1.24 0.30
C ILE A 81 -10.93 -0.92 1.66
N LEU A 82 -11.72 -0.47 2.63
CA LEU A 82 -11.20 -0.08 3.95
C LEU A 82 -10.40 -1.19 4.64
N PRO A 83 -10.81 -2.48 4.62
CA PRO A 83 -10.02 -3.54 5.25
C PRO A 83 -8.66 -3.75 4.57
N ILE A 84 -8.53 -3.44 3.28
CA ILE A 84 -7.24 -3.52 2.58
C ILE A 84 -6.29 -2.44 3.06
N LEU A 85 -6.80 -1.22 3.28
CA LEU A 85 -6.02 -0.10 3.78
C LEU A 85 -5.72 -0.26 5.28
N ASN A 86 -6.72 -0.57 6.10
CA ASN A 86 -6.53 -0.65 7.56
C ASN A 86 -5.61 -1.82 8.00
N PHE A 87 -5.36 -2.80 7.13
CA PHE A 87 -4.47 -3.89 7.48
C PHE A 87 -3.01 -3.45 7.51
N GLY A 88 -2.43 -3.40 8.71
CA GLY A 88 -1.03 -3.02 8.90
C GLY A 88 -0.77 -1.51 8.79
N ASP A 89 -1.81 -0.68 8.87
CA ASP A 89 -1.71 0.78 8.80
C ASP A 89 -0.80 1.36 9.89
N VAL A 90 -0.86 0.84 11.12
CA VAL A 90 0.03 1.20 12.23
C VAL A 90 1.50 0.98 11.86
N ILE A 91 1.79 -0.04 11.04
CA ILE A 91 3.15 -0.40 10.65
C ILE A 91 3.64 0.52 9.53
N TYR A 92 2.92 0.59 8.41
CA TYR A 92 3.39 1.34 7.25
C TYR A 92 3.17 2.85 7.36
N LYS A 93 2.48 3.35 8.40
CA LYS A 93 2.32 4.79 8.69
C LYS A 93 3.65 5.53 8.84
N ILE A 94 4.75 4.81 9.12
CA ILE A 94 6.10 5.39 9.18
C ILE A 94 6.72 5.67 7.80
N ALA A 95 6.07 5.24 6.71
CA ALA A 95 6.52 5.51 5.35
C ALA A 95 6.54 7.01 5.04
N SER A 96 7.27 7.40 4.00
CA SER A 96 7.37 8.81 3.60
C SER A 96 6.01 9.40 3.24
N ASN A 97 5.79 10.68 3.54
CA ASN A 97 4.57 11.40 3.14
C ASN A 97 4.29 11.29 1.63
N THR A 98 5.34 11.28 0.80
CA THR A 98 5.20 11.07 -0.65
C THR A 98 4.60 9.72 -1.03
N LEU A 99 4.84 8.67 -0.25
CA LEU A 99 4.24 7.35 -0.44
C LEU A 99 2.83 7.31 0.17
N LEU A 100 2.62 7.87 1.36
CA LEU A 100 1.31 7.94 2.01
C LEU A 100 0.30 8.74 1.17
N ASN A 101 0.72 9.85 0.56
CA ASN A 101 -0.12 10.63 -0.37
C ASN A 101 -0.64 9.80 -1.56
N LYS A 102 0.06 8.72 -1.95
CA LYS A 102 -0.43 7.81 -3.01
C LYS A 102 -1.57 6.93 -2.52
N LEU A 103 -1.62 6.60 -1.22
CA LEU A 103 -2.74 5.94 -0.58
C LEU A 103 -3.92 6.90 -0.39
N ASP A 104 -3.66 8.16 -0.05
CA ASP A 104 -4.72 9.17 0.05
C ASP A 104 -5.42 9.40 -1.29
N ALA A 105 -4.66 9.44 -2.39
CA ALA A 105 -5.22 9.60 -3.73
C ALA A 105 -6.21 8.48 -4.11
N ILE A 106 -5.93 7.23 -3.74
CA ILE A 106 -6.85 6.09 -3.98
C ILE A 106 -8.00 6.07 -2.97
N TYR A 107 -7.78 6.50 -1.73
CA TYR A 107 -8.83 6.65 -0.73
C TYR A 107 -9.85 7.71 -1.14
N HIS A 108 -9.40 8.87 -1.61
CA HIS A 108 -10.26 9.92 -2.16
C HIS A 108 -11.01 9.45 -3.41
N SER A 109 -10.42 8.57 -4.22
CA SER A 109 -11.12 7.95 -5.35
C SER A 109 -12.29 7.08 -4.88
N ALA A 110 -12.12 6.34 -3.77
CA ALA A 110 -13.21 5.57 -3.16
C ALA A 110 -14.31 6.48 -2.59
N ILE A 111 -13.95 7.61 -1.97
CA ILE A 111 -14.93 8.60 -1.50
C ILE A 111 -15.74 9.15 -2.68
N ARG A 112 -15.07 9.57 -3.76
CA ARG A 112 -15.74 10.07 -4.97
C ARG A 112 -16.71 9.05 -5.58
N PHE A 113 -16.38 7.77 -5.53
CA PHE A 113 -17.29 6.71 -5.96
C PHE A 113 -18.61 6.74 -5.17
N VAL A 114 -18.54 6.92 -3.85
CA VAL A 114 -19.72 6.98 -2.97
C VAL A 114 -20.50 8.28 -3.16
N THR A 115 -19.81 9.42 -3.14
CA THR A 115 -20.42 10.76 -3.19
C THR A 115 -20.89 11.18 -4.57
N LYS A 116 -20.46 10.48 -5.63
CA LYS A 116 -20.65 10.88 -7.04
C LYS A 116 -20.01 12.24 -7.36
N ALA A 117 -19.04 12.69 -6.56
CA ALA A 117 -18.36 13.95 -6.78
C ALA A 117 -17.53 13.92 -8.08
N PRO A 118 -17.35 15.07 -8.76
CA PRO A 118 -16.45 15.21 -9.90
C PRO A 118 -15.02 14.76 -9.56
N TYR A 119 -14.26 14.37 -10.59
CA TYR A 119 -12.87 13.95 -10.41
C TYR A 119 -11.98 15.05 -9.80
N THR A 120 -12.31 16.31 -10.06
CA THR A 120 -11.61 17.51 -9.56
C THR A 120 -11.89 17.84 -8.11
N THR A 121 -12.81 17.14 -7.44
CA THR A 121 -13.10 17.40 -6.03
C THR A 121 -11.97 16.89 -5.14
N HIS A 122 -11.40 17.83 -4.39
CA HIS A 122 -10.47 17.57 -3.30
C HIS A 122 -11.29 17.37 -2.02
N HIS A 123 -11.08 16.23 -1.36
CA HIS A 123 -11.64 15.89 -0.06
C HIS A 123 -10.53 15.96 0.99
#